data_AF-A0A959Z4D8-F1
#
_entry.id   AF-A0A959Z4D8-F1
#
_cell.length_a   1.000
_cell.length_b   1.000
_cell.length_c   1.000
_cell.angle_alpha   90.00
_cell.angle_beta   90.00
_cell.angle_gamma   90.00
#
_symmetry.space_group_name_H-M   'P 1'
#
loop_
_entity.id
_entity.type
_entity.pdbx_description
1 polymer ?
#
loop_
_entity_poly.entity_id
_entity_poly.type
_entity_poly.pdbx_seq_one_letter_code
_entity_poly.pdbx_strand_id
1 'polypeptide(L)' 'KLEPVPESAAEALRGVPGVEEVRALQGGNAYELACATGARPAGDVFRLCAQQNWTLTELTPVETRLEDVFRGLTLN' A
#
# COMPACT_ATOMS: atom_id res chain seq x y z
N LYS A 1 -22.82 -6.89 7.04
CA LYS A 1 -22.34 -5.92 8.05
C LYS A 1 -20.84 -5.78 7.80
N LEU A 2 -20.41 -4.72 7.11
CA LEU A 2 -19.00 -4.46 6.88
C LEU A 2 -18.53 -3.63 8.08
N GLU A 3 -17.75 -4.23 8.96
CA GLU A 3 -17.23 -3.56 10.15
C GLU A 3 -16.14 -2.58 9.72
N PRO A 4 -16.15 -1.33 10.22
CA PRO A 4 -15.09 -0.38 9.92
C PRO A 4 -13.82 -0.83 10.66
N VAL A 5 -12.76 -1.16 9.92
CA VAL A 5 -11.42 -1.36 10.48
C VAL A 5 -10.49 -0.23 10.01
N PRO A 6 -10.66 1.02 10.48
CA PRO A 6 -9.82 2.11 9.98
C PRO A 6 -8.49 2.25 10.76
N GLU A 7 -8.43 1.90 12.04
CA GLU A 7 -7.24 2.18 12.87
C GLU A 7 -6.29 0.97 12.99
N SER A 8 -6.83 -0.23 13.23
CA SER A 8 -6.04 -1.44 13.42
C SER A 8 -5.31 -1.90 12.14
N ALA A 9 -5.92 -1.70 10.97
CA ALA A 9 -5.33 -2.11 9.70
C ALA A 9 -4.11 -1.26 9.32
N ALA A 10 -4.18 0.06 9.50
CA ALA A 10 -3.05 0.95 9.22
C ALA A 10 -1.84 0.60 10.09
N GLU A 11 -2.06 0.28 11.36
CA GLU A 11 -0.99 -0.10 12.28
C GLU A 11 -0.36 -1.45 11.93
N ALA A 12 -1.18 -2.44 11.55
CA ALA A 12 -0.69 -3.73 11.11
C ALA A 12 0.14 -3.63 9.81
N LEU A 13 -0.29 -2.77 8.87
CA LEU A 13 0.42 -2.52 7.62
C LEU A 13 1.77 -1.83 7.82
N ARG A 14 1.92 -0.97 8.84
CA ARG A 14 3.24 -0.38 9.21
C ARG A 14 4.22 -1.43 9.72
N GLY A 15 3.74 -2.56 10.24
CA GLY A 15 4.59 -3.67 10.69
C GLY A 15 5.14 -4.53 9.56
N VAL A 16 4.69 -4.32 8.31
CA VAL A 16 5.14 -5.12 7.16
C VAL A 16 6.58 -4.74 6.80
N PRO A 17 7.47 -5.73 6.60
CA PRO A 17 8.87 -5.46 6.25
C PRO A 17 8.98 -4.70 4.93
N GLY A 18 9.67 -3.56 4.97
CA GLY A 18 9.90 -2.71 3.80
C GLY A 18 8.83 -1.66 3.53
N VAL A 19 7.78 -1.58 4.36
CA VAL A 19 6.84 -0.45 4.36
C VAL A 19 7.41 0.69 5.20
N GLU A 20 7.52 1.88 4.62
CA GLU A 20 8.02 3.09 5.28
C GLU A 20 6.87 4.01 5.70
N GLU A 21 5.86 4.17 4.83
CA GLU A 21 4.67 4.95 5.15
C GLU A 21 3.39 4.22 4.76
N VAL A 22 2.34 4.44 5.55
CA VAL A 22 0.99 3.95 5.30
C VAL A 22 0.04 5.13 5.32
N ARG A 23 -0.64 5.37 4.21
CA ARG A 23 -1.64 6.43 4.08
C ARG A 23 -3.01 5.81 3.80
N ALA A 24 -4.00 6.16 4.62
CA ALA A 24 -5.38 5.80 4.34
C ALA A 24 -5.92 6.70 3.21
N LEU A 25 -6.53 6.10 2.20
CA LEU A 25 -7.20 6.81 1.11
C LEU A 25 -8.63 7.19 1.51
N GLN A 26 -9.19 8.19 0.80
CA GLN A 26 -10.57 8.63 0.99
C GLN A 26 -11.52 7.46 0.70
N GLY A 27 -12.35 7.09 1.69
CA GLY A 27 -13.24 5.92 1.61
C GLY A 27 -12.97 4.83 2.65
N GLY A 28 -11.91 4.94 3.44
CA GLY A 28 -11.70 4.19 4.69
C GLY A 28 -11.27 2.72 4.54
N ASN A 29 -11.28 2.19 3.33
CA ASN A 29 -11.03 0.77 3.05
C ASN A 29 -9.82 0.53 2.14
N ALA A 30 -9.15 1.60 1.71
CA ALA A 30 -8.01 1.54 0.80
C ALA A 30 -6.82 2.23 1.44
N TYR A 31 -5.65 1.63 1.27
CA TYR A 31 -4.39 2.10 1.87
C TYR A 31 -3.33 2.17 0.79
N GLU A 32 -2.59 3.27 0.78
CA GLU A 32 -1.40 3.45 -0.03
C GLU A 32 -0.18 3.17 0.85
N LEU A 33 0.71 2.32 0.36
CA LEU A 33 1.92 1.89 1.07
C LEU A 33 3.14 2.43 0.33
N ALA A 34 3.86 3.37 0.95
CA ALA A 34 5.17 3.76 0.46
C ALA A 34 6.20 2.79 1.00
N CYS A 35 7.03 2.25 0.12
CA CYS A 35 7.94 1.17 0.45
C CYS A 35 9.36 1.51 0.04
N ALA A 36 10.32 0.97 0.81
CA ALA A 36 11.74 1.15 0.52
C ALA A 36 12.11 0.62 -0.87
N THR A 37 13.12 1.23 -1.49
CA THR A 37 13.57 0.84 -2.83
C THR A 37 13.95 -0.65 -2.89
N GLY A 38 13.31 -1.40 -3.78
CA GLY A 38 13.54 -2.84 -3.96
C GLY A 38 12.75 -3.74 -3.00
N ALA A 39 11.96 -3.19 -2.07
CA ALA A 39 11.04 -3.95 -1.25
C ALA A 39 9.90 -4.53 -2.09
N ARG A 40 9.42 -5.73 -1.71
CA ARG A 40 8.31 -6.42 -2.37
C ARG A 40 7.24 -6.79 -1.34
N PRO A 41 6.53 -5.78 -0.78
CA PRO A 41 5.62 -5.96 0.35
C PRO A 41 4.36 -6.77 -0.01
N ALA A 42 4.04 -6.91 -1.30
CA ALA A 42 2.79 -7.52 -1.78
C ALA A 42 2.51 -8.90 -1.17
N GLY A 43 3.53 -9.78 -1.09
CA GLY A 43 3.39 -11.11 -0.51
C GLY A 43 3.15 -11.09 1.01
N ASP A 44 3.78 -10.15 1.71
CA ASP A 44 3.62 -9.98 3.16
C ASP A 44 2.29 -9.33 3.51
N VAL A 45 1.84 -8.35 2.73
CA VAL A 45 0.50 -7.75 2.86
C VAL A 45 -0.58 -8.82 2.64
N PHE A 46 -0.45 -9.65 1.60
CA PHE A 46 -1.40 -10.73 1.36
C PHE A 46 -1.47 -11.71 2.54
N ARG A 47 -0.31 -12.14 3.07
CA ARG A 47 -0.25 -13.01 4.25
C ARG A 47 -0.86 -12.35 5.49
N LEU A 48 -0.58 -11.07 5.72
CA LEU A 48 -1.15 -10.31 6.82
C LEU A 48 -2.68 -10.29 6.75
N CYS A 49 -3.24 -9.96 5.58
CA CYS A 49 -4.68 -9.97 5.37
C CYS A 49 -5.29 -11.36 5.63
N ALA A 50 -4.65 -12.43 5.15
CA ALA A 50 -5.11 -13.79 5.39
C ALA A 50 -5.08 -14.18 6.88
N GLN A 51 -4.04 -13.78 7.62
CA GLN A 51 -3.93 -14.04 9.07
C GLN A 51 -4.95 -13.27 9.89
N GLN A 52 -5.29 -12.05 9.46
CA GLN A 52 -6.25 -11.19 10.16
C GLN A 52 -7.70 -11.37 9.67
N ASN A 53 -7.96 -12.37 8.82
CA ASN A 53 -9.27 -12.58 8.19
C ASN A 53 -9.81 -11.35 7.42
N TRP A 54 -8.92 -10.52 6.88
CA TRP A 54 -9.28 -9.38 6.04
C TRP A 54 -9.39 -9.80 4.57
N THR A 55 -10.47 -9.41 3.92
CA THR A 55 -10.67 -9.65 2.48
C THR A 55 -9.88 -8.61 1.69
N LEU A 56 -8.81 -9.05 1.03
CA LEU A 56 -8.10 -8.24 0.05
C LEU A 56 -8.88 -8.24 -1.27
N THR A 57 -9.46 -7.10 -1.64
CA THR A 57 -10.23 -6.96 -2.89
C THR A 57 -9.35 -6.61 -4.08
N GLU A 58 -8.32 -5.79 -3.86
CA GLU A 58 -7.40 -5.32 -4.89
C GLU A 58 -6.04 -5.02 -4.28
N LEU A 59 -4.97 -5.26 -5.05
CA LEU A 59 -3.61 -4.85 -4.71
C LEU A 59 -2.90 -4.42 -6.00
N THR A 60 -2.70 -3.11 -6.13
CA THR A 60 -2.13 -2.51 -7.34
C THR A 60 -0.71 -2.02 -7.04
N PRO A 61 0.34 -2.61 -7.64
CA PRO A 61 1.70 -2.12 -7.46
C PRO A 61 1.84 -0.77 -8.19
N VAL A 62 2.30 0.25 -7.45
CA VAL A 62 2.58 1.56 -8.01
C VAL A 62 4.10 1.74 -8.05
N GLU A 63 4.70 1.56 -9.23
CA GLU A 63 6.11 1.87 -9.46
C GLU A 63 6.23 3.29 -10.03
N THR A 64 6.80 4.21 -9.27
CA THR A 64 7.20 5.53 -9.79
C THR A 64 8.56 5.39 -10.48
N ARG A 65 8.55 5.30 -11.81
CA ARG A 65 9.80 5.32 -12.60
C ARG A 65 10.29 6.75 -12.71
N LEU A 66 11.56 6.97 -12.37
CA LEU A 66 12.19 8.28 -12.45
C LEU A 66 12.11 8.87 -13.88
N GLU A 67 12.22 8.03 -14.91
CA GLU A 67 12.04 8.41 -16.31
C GLU A 67 10.68 9.04 -16.63
N ASP A 68 9.59 8.68 -15.93
CA ASP A 68 8.28 9.31 -16.13
C ASP A 68 8.22 10.74 -15.59
N VAL A 69 9.00 11.06 -14.55
CA VAL A 69 9.13 12.43 -14.02
C VAL A 69 9.91 13.31 -14.99
N PHE A 70 10.98 12.78 -15.59
CA PHE A 70 11.83 13.53 -16.52
C PHE A 70 11.17 13.81 -17.87
N ARG A 71 10.36 12.86 -18.40
CA ARG A 71 9.64 13.09 -19.67
C ARG A 71 8.70 14.30 -19.62
N GLY A 72 8.07 14.55 -18.47
CA GLY A 72 7.16 15.70 -18.29
C GLY A 72 7.84 17.07 -18.32
N LEU A 73 9.15 17.15 -18.07
CA LEU A 73 9.89 18.41 -17.98
C LEU A 73 10.53 18.84 -19.31
N THR A 74 10.69 17.92 -20.27
CA THR A 74 11.39 18.18 -21.54
C THR A 74 10.48 18.37 -22.75
N LEU A 75 9.17 18.17 -22.60
CA LEU A 75 8.18 18.29 -23.70
C LEU A 75 7.42 19.62 -23.72
N ASN A 76 7.82 20.61 -22.90
CA ASN A 76 7.33 21.99 -22.95
C ASN A 76 8.34 22.91 -23.66
#